data_AF-A0A916LIX4-F1
#
_entry.id   AF-A0A916LIX4-F1
#
_cell.length_a   1.000
_cell.length_b   1.000
_cell.length_c   1.000
_cell.angle_alpha   90.00
_cell.angle_beta   90.00
_cell.angle_gamma   90.00
#
_symmetry.space_group_name_H-M   'P 1'
#
loop_
_entity.id
_entity.type
_entity.pdbx_description
1 polymer ?
#
loop_
_entity_poly.entity_id
_entity_poly.type
_entity_poly.pdbx_seq_one_letter_code
_entity_poly.pdbx_strand_id
1 'polypeptide(L)'
;MKKLFFVIILISSVAFSQSPFPLVPIQQIQWVHPDSLRKADSLQTAGVAFNAANFPHWIEDSRYWHVPPLSATQYGDTVTVVGIVLNKPQMYALGNRYAVFIQDTAGGPWSGIIVLANDTTSPNTQATGIQVLDTGMVVKVVGRVEEFPNASSTGYTELFTVIPDPQTGQIIPIEVLDWKLSRPEPVEVRVSDLVKGNASATGGHQINFSNGEQWEDVYVIIKNVSVINRSGTVGII
;
A
#
# COMPACT_ATOMS: atom_id res chain seq x y z
N MET A 1 57.84 -40.47 -13.82
CA MET A 1 56.65 -39.78 -14.35
C MET A 1 55.66 -39.56 -13.21
N LYS A 2 55.65 -38.37 -12.59
CA LYS A 2 54.67 -38.00 -11.56
C LYS A 2 53.68 -37.02 -12.20
N LYS A 3 52.42 -37.44 -12.38
CA LYS A 3 51.35 -36.58 -12.89
C LYS A 3 50.80 -35.77 -11.72
N LEU A 4 50.97 -34.45 -11.78
CA LEU A 4 50.44 -33.49 -10.82
C LEU A 4 49.01 -33.14 -11.25
N PHE A 5 48.01 -33.54 -10.47
CA PHE A 5 46.63 -33.13 -10.67
C PHE A 5 46.43 -31.76 -10.02
N PHE A 6 46.19 -30.73 -10.83
CA PHE A 6 45.67 -29.45 -10.35
C PHE A 6 44.14 -29.55 -10.25
N VAL A 7 43.63 -29.51 -9.02
CA VAL A 7 42.20 -29.29 -8.76
C VAL A 7 41.99 -27.79 -8.73
N ILE A 8 41.28 -27.26 -9.73
CA ILE A 8 40.81 -25.87 -9.74
C ILE A 8 39.48 -25.88 -8.97
N ILE A 9 39.49 -25.34 -7.75
CA ILE A 9 38.26 -25.06 -7.00
C ILE A 9 37.76 -23.70 -7.50
N LEU A 10 36.72 -23.73 -8.33
CA LEU A 10 35.97 -22.52 -8.68
C LEU A 10 35.14 -22.12 -7.46
N ILE A 11 35.57 -21.08 -6.75
CA ILE A 11 34.75 -20.44 -5.72
C ILE A 11 33.84 -19.47 -6.46
N SER A 12 32.62 -19.88 -6.78
CA SER A 12 31.57 -18.96 -7.22
C SER A 12 31.10 -18.18 -6.00
N SER A 13 31.58 -16.94 -5.86
CA SER A 13 31.00 -15.96 -4.95
C SER A 13 29.59 -15.64 -5.43
N VAL A 14 28.59 -16.31 -4.85
CA VAL A 14 27.20 -15.87 -4.97
C VAL A 14 27.10 -14.63 -4.10
N ALA A 15 27.30 -13.46 -4.70
CA ALA A 15 26.97 -12.20 -4.04
C ALA A 15 25.45 -12.20 -3.86
N PHE A 16 24.99 -12.43 -2.63
CA PHE A 16 23.63 -12.07 -2.24
C PHE A 16 23.56 -10.55 -2.34
N SER A 17 23.09 -10.04 -3.47
CA SER A 17 22.76 -8.62 -3.61
C SER A 17 21.63 -8.35 -2.63
N GLN A 18 21.94 -7.67 -1.51
CA GLN A 18 20.91 -7.10 -0.67
C GLN A 18 20.20 -6.02 -1.49
N SER A 19 18.86 -6.01 -1.43
CA SER A 19 18.06 -4.94 -2.05
C SER A 19 18.68 -3.59 -1.65
N PRO A 20 19.03 -2.72 -2.62
CA PRO A 20 19.63 -1.43 -2.30
C PRO A 20 18.66 -0.48 -1.61
N PHE A 21 17.39 -0.88 -1.48
CA PHE A 21 16.31 -0.11 -0.88
C PHE A 21 16.08 -0.51 0.58
N PRO A 22 15.90 0.46 1.49
CA PRO A 22 15.69 0.20 2.91
C PRO A 22 14.43 -0.64 3.14
N LEU A 23 14.50 -1.57 4.09
CA LEU A 23 13.32 -2.27 4.60
C LEU A 23 12.54 -1.32 5.52
N VAL A 24 11.30 -1.03 5.18
CA VAL A 24 10.40 -0.16 5.94
C VAL A 24 9.11 -0.92 6.27
N PRO A 25 8.64 -0.91 7.53
CA PRO A 25 7.34 -1.48 7.88
C PRO A 25 6.20 -0.73 7.18
N ILE A 26 5.12 -1.43 6.79
CA ILE A 26 3.96 -0.79 6.16
C ILE A 26 3.35 0.25 7.10
N GLN A 27 3.23 -0.10 8.38
CA GLN A 27 2.86 0.83 9.44
C GLN A 27 3.59 2.17 9.38
N GLN A 28 4.89 2.17 9.08
CA GLN A 28 5.67 3.41 9.07
C GLN A 28 5.38 4.28 7.85
N ILE A 29 4.99 3.68 6.73
CA ILE A 29 4.63 4.38 5.49
C ILE A 29 3.25 5.03 5.64
N GLN A 30 2.30 4.29 6.20
CA GLN A 30 0.90 4.71 6.32
C GLN A 30 0.63 5.66 7.49
N TRP A 31 1.49 5.66 8.51
CA TRP A 31 1.19 6.37 9.75
C TRP A 31 1.04 7.88 9.56
N VAL A 32 -0.04 8.41 10.13
CA VAL A 32 -0.31 9.85 10.22
C VAL A 32 -0.25 10.30 11.67
N HIS A 33 0.37 11.46 11.90
CA HIS A 33 0.43 12.04 13.24
C HIS A 33 -1.00 12.34 13.77
N PRO A 34 -1.34 11.93 15.00
CA PRO A 34 -2.66 12.19 15.59
C PRO A 34 -3.07 13.67 15.64
N ASP A 35 -2.11 14.58 15.72
CA ASP A 35 -2.37 16.03 15.68
C ASP A 35 -2.85 16.48 14.28
N SER A 36 -2.23 15.97 13.20
CA SER A 36 -2.70 16.17 11.82
C SER A 36 -4.13 15.65 11.63
N LEU A 37 -4.44 14.46 12.16
CA LEU A 37 -5.78 13.88 12.08
C LEU A 37 -6.82 14.71 12.84
N ARG A 38 -6.49 15.14 14.07
CA ARG A 38 -7.37 16.01 14.86
C ARG A 38 -7.58 17.37 14.21
N LYS A 39 -6.54 17.90 13.55
CA LYS A 39 -6.65 19.15 12.79
C LYS A 39 -7.56 18.98 11.58
N ALA A 40 -7.45 17.88 10.83
CA ALA A 40 -8.33 17.57 9.71
C ALA A 40 -9.80 17.49 10.16
N ASP A 41 -10.07 16.80 11.27
CA ASP A 41 -11.42 16.74 11.87
C ASP A 41 -11.95 18.14 12.24
N SER A 42 -11.10 18.99 12.83
CA SER A 42 -11.46 20.36 13.19
C SER A 42 -11.78 21.23 11.96
N LEU A 43 -10.99 21.12 10.89
CA LEU A 43 -11.19 21.88 9.65
C LEU A 43 -12.49 21.46 8.95
N GLN A 44 -12.74 20.15 8.87
CA GLN A 44 -14.01 19.63 8.33
C GLN A 44 -15.21 20.12 9.16
N THR A 45 -15.11 20.10 10.50
CA THR A 45 -16.17 20.60 11.39
C THR A 45 -16.45 22.08 11.16
N ALA A 46 -15.43 22.87 10.83
CA ALA A 46 -15.55 24.28 10.48
C ALA A 46 -16.07 24.53 9.05
N GLY A 47 -16.42 23.48 8.29
CA GLY A 47 -16.91 23.60 6.91
C GLY A 47 -15.83 24.01 5.91
N VAL A 48 -14.55 23.80 6.24
CA VAL A 48 -13.44 24.12 5.35
C VAL A 48 -13.42 23.10 4.20
N ALA A 49 -13.34 23.60 2.97
CA ALA A 49 -13.32 22.75 1.78
C ALA A 49 -12.04 21.90 1.70
N PHE A 50 -12.19 20.62 1.39
CA PHE A 50 -11.09 19.69 1.10
C PHE A 50 -10.38 20.08 -0.20
N ASN A 51 -9.21 20.69 -0.06
CA ASN A 51 -8.33 21.05 -1.17
C ASN A 51 -6.90 21.21 -0.66
N ALA A 52 -5.95 21.20 -1.60
CA ALA A 52 -4.51 21.30 -1.30
C ALA A 52 -4.11 22.57 -0.52
N ALA A 53 -4.87 23.67 -0.62
CA ALA A 53 -4.56 24.89 0.11
C ALA A 53 -4.95 24.80 1.61
N ASN A 54 -6.06 24.13 1.91
CA ASN A 54 -6.62 24.06 3.26
C ASN A 54 -6.13 22.85 4.06
N PHE A 55 -5.73 21.78 3.38
CA PHE A 55 -5.27 20.55 3.97
C PHE A 55 -3.87 20.16 3.42
N PRO A 56 -2.88 21.05 3.35
CA PRO A 56 -1.60 20.71 2.69
C PRO A 56 -1.04 19.39 3.25
N HIS A 57 -0.72 18.44 2.37
CA HIS A 57 -0.29 17.05 2.62
C HIS A 57 0.04 16.76 4.10
N TRP A 58 -0.96 16.22 4.83
CA TRP A 58 -1.01 16.03 6.28
C TRP A 58 -0.21 17.03 7.13
N ILE A 59 -0.62 18.29 7.02
CA ILE A 59 -0.52 19.50 7.87
C ILE A 59 0.72 19.67 8.76
N GLU A 60 1.15 18.65 9.50
CA GLU A 60 2.20 18.76 10.51
C GLU A 60 3.34 17.72 10.39
N ASP A 61 3.19 16.52 9.80
CA ASP A 61 4.25 15.48 9.98
C ASP A 61 4.15 14.17 9.15
N SER A 62 4.06 14.22 7.81
CA SER A 62 4.14 12.98 7.01
C SER A 62 5.57 12.67 6.54
N ARG A 63 6.14 11.56 7.04
CA ARG A 63 7.59 11.23 6.92
C ARG A 63 8.02 10.73 5.53
N TYR A 64 7.10 10.23 4.72
CA TYR A 64 7.39 9.57 3.43
C TYR A 64 6.78 10.28 2.21
N TRP A 65 6.44 11.57 2.35
CA TRP A 65 5.78 12.37 1.31
C TRP A 65 6.62 13.57 0.89
N HIS A 66 7.67 13.34 0.09
CA HIS A 66 8.39 14.44 -0.55
C HIS A 66 7.98 14.56 -2.03
N VAL A 67 7.47 15.72 -2.47
CA VAL A 67 7.33 16.04 -3.91
C VAL A 67 8.02 17.38 -4.22
N PRO A 68 9.01 17.40 -5.15
CA PRO A 68 8.78 17.74 -6.57
C PRO A 68 9.29 16.65 -7.55
N PRO A 69 9.00 16.72 -8.87
CA PRO A 69 9.05 15.57 -9.78
C PRO A 69 10.48 15.06 -10.02
N LEU A 70 10.55 13.79 -10.45
CA LEU A 70 11.74 13.03 -10.81
C LEU A 70 12.85 13.90 -11.44
N SER A 71 13.99 14.01 -10.75
CA SER A 71 15.23 14.05 -11.50
C SER A 71 15.63 12.61 -11.86
N ALA A 72 16.24 12.42 -13.02
CA ALA A 72 16.67 11.11 -13.55
C ALA A 72 17.73 10.38 -12.70
N THR A 73 17.99 10.84 -11.47
CA THR A 73 18.96 10.30 -10.51
C THR A 73 18.32 9.65 -9.28
N GLN A 74 16.99 9.67 -9.13
CA GLN A 74 16.31 9.34 -7.87
C GLN A 74 15.66 7.95 -7.86
N TYR A 75 16.24 7.07 -7.05
CA TYR A 75 15.52 5.97 -6.43
C TYR A 75 14.46 6.43 -5.39
N GLY A 76 14.37 7.73 -5.06
CA GLY A 76 13.24 8.36 -4.34
C GLY A 76 12.79 7.66 -3.04
N ASP A 77 11.50 7.80 -2.71
CA ASP A 77 10.77 7.05 -1.66
C ASP A 77 10.55 5.57 -2.08
N THR A 78 11.53 4.95 -2.74
CA THR A 78 11.52 3.51 -3.02
C THR A 78 12.02 2.76 -1.80
N VAL A 79 11.20 1.83 -1.34
CA VAL A 79 11.42 1.05 -0.14
C VAL A 79 11.18 -0.42 -0.43
N THR A 80 11.74 -1.27 0.43
CA THR A 80 11.35 -2.67 0.52
C THR A 80 10.31 -2.80 1.63
N VAL A 81 9.21 -3.49 1.38
CA VAL A 81 8.19 -3.84 2.38
C VAL A 81 7.98 -5.36 2.42
N VAL A 82 7.51 -5.88 3.55
CA VAL A 82 7.09 -7.28 3.68
C VAL A 82 5.67 -7.32 4.19
N GLY A 83 4.78 -8.04 3.49
CA GLY A 83 3.38 -8.15 3.87
C GLY A 83 2.73 -9.43 3.38
N ILE A 84 1.57 -9.74 3.92
CA ILE A 84 0.72 -10.85 3.48
C ILE A 84 -0.34 -10.34 2.51
N VAL A 85 -0.48 -11.02 1.37
CA VAL A 85 -1.44 -10.71 0.31
C VAL A 85 -2.87 -11.00 0.77
N LEU A 86 -3.76 -10.02 0.62
CA LEU A 86 -5.15 -10.09 1.08
C LEU A 86 -6.16 -10.42 -0.03
N ASN A 87 -5.82 -10.19 -1.29
CA ASN A 87 -6.68 -10.42 -2.46
C ASN A 87 -5.87 -10.75 -3.72
N LYS A 88 -6.58 -11.28 -4.73
CA LYS A 88 -6.02 -11.48 -6.07
C LYS A 88 -5.86 -10.15 -6.84
N PRO A 89 -4.80 -9.98 -7.65
CA PRO A 89 -4.44 -8.72 -8.33
C PRO A 89 -5.48 -8.04 -9.22
N GLN A 90 -6.48 -8.77 -9.74
CA GLN A 90 -7.48 -8.22 -10.66
C GLN A 90 -8.89 -8.09 -10.05
N MET A 91 -9.04 -8.38 -8.76
CA MET A 91 -10.37 -8.35 -8.12
C MET A 91 -10.92 -6.91 -7.97
N TYR A 92 -10.03 -5.93 -7.80
CA TYR A 92 -10.38 -4.54 -7.49
C TYR A 92 -9.69 -3.49 -8.38
N ALA A 93 -9.07 -3.92 -9.48
CA ALA A 93 -8.33 -3.01 -10.35
C ALA A 93 -9.28 -2.23 -11.29
N LEU A 94 -9.12 -0.90 -11.33
CA LEU A 94 -9.75 -0.06 -12.34
C LEU A 94 -8.83 0.06 -13.55
N GLY A 95 -9.36 -0.30 -14.73
CA GLY A 95 -8.65 -0.20 -16.01
C GLY A 95 -7.55 -1.26 -16.18
N ASN A 96 -6.54 -0.93 -16.98
CA ASN A 96 -5.44 -1.83 -17.31
C ASN A 96 -4.36 -1.81 -16.21
N ARG A 97 -4.65 -2.39 -15.05
CA ARG A 97 -3.77 -2.39 -13.87
C ARG A 97 -3.88 -3.69 -13.06
N TYR A 98 -2.84 -4.04 -12.33
CA TYR A 98 -2.89 -4.97 -11.21
C TYR A 98 -2.95 -4.19 -9.89
N ALA A 99 -3.84 -4.59 -8.98
CA ALA A 99 -4.02 -4.01 -7.66
C ALA A 99 -4.15 -5.11 -6.60
N VAL A 100 -3.22 -5.12 -5.64
CA VAL A 100 -3.17 -6.07 -4.54
C VAL A 100 -3.04 -5.31 -3.23
N PHE A 101 -3.83 -5.66 -2.24
CA PHE A 101 -3.62 -5.25 -0.86
C PHE A 101 -2.65 -6.21 -0.19
N ILE A 102 -1.63 -5.65 0.44
CA ILE A 102 -0.79 -6.38 1.38
C ILE A 102 -0.94 -5.75 2.76
N GLN A 103 -0.77 -6.56 3.80
CA GLN A 103 -0.82 -6.11 5.18
C GLN A 103 0.40 -6.61 5.95
N ASP A 104 0.87 -5.88 6.96
CA ASP A 104 1.87 -6.43 7.88
C ASP A 104 1.35 -7.77 8.44
N THR A 105 2.24 -8.75 8.58
CA THR A 105 1.84 -10.11 8.98
C THR A 105 1.25 -10.20 10.39
N ALA A 106 1.54 -9.22 11.26
CA ALA A 106 0.94 -9.06 12.58
C ALA A 106 -0.43 -8.34 12.53
N GLY A 107 -0.74 -7.66 11.43
CA GLY A 107 -1.89 -6.79 11.27
C GLY A 107 -1.91 -5.59 12.21
N GLY A 108 -3.10 -5.04 12.43
CA GLY A 108 -3.33 -3.89 13.31
C GLY A 108 -3.46 -2.54 12.59
N PRO A 109 -3.53 -1.44 13.33
CA PRO A 109 -3.60 -0.09 12.77
C PRO A 109 -2.46 0.21 11.80
N TRP A 110 -2.77 0.91 10.70
CA TRP A 110 -1.82 1.39 9.69
C TRP A 110 -1.08 0.28 8.93
N SER A 111 -1.50 -0.98 9.10
CA SER A 111 -0.73 -2.11 8.60
C SER A 111 -0.98 -2.46 7.13
N GLY A 112 -1.95 -1.83 6.48
CA GLY A 112 -2.37 -2.15 5.11
C GLY A 112 -1.78 -1.19 4.08
N ILE A 113 -1.47 -1.67 2.88
CA ILE A 113 -1.13 -0.81 1.75
C ILE A 113 -1.53 -1.48 0.43
N ILE A 114 -2.01 -0.68 -0.50
CA ILE A 114 -2.21 -1.09 -1.88
C ILE A 114 -0.88 -1.13 -2.66
N VAL A 115 -0.69 -2.20 -3.40
CA VAL A 115 0.42 -2.41 -4.33
C VAL A 115 -0.12 -2.41 -5.75
N LEU A 116 0.47 -1.58 -6.59
CA LEU A 116 0.00 -1.30 -7.94
C LEU A 116 1.07 -1.58 -8.99
N ALA A 117 0.62 -2.12 -10.13
CA ALA A 117 1.38 -2.13 -11.36
C ALA A 117 0.48 -1.74 -12.54
N ASN A 118 0.85 -0.66 -13.22
CA ASN A 118 0.13 -0.17 -14.40
C ASN A 118 0.47 -1.00 -15.64
N ASP A 119 -0.45 -1.03 -16.59
CA ASP A 119 -0.33 -1.73 -17.87
C ASP A 119 -0.05 -3.24 -17.72
N THR A 120 -1.13 -4.04 -17.67
CA THR A 120 -1.04 -5.50 -17.54
C THR A 120 -0.42 -6.19 -18.76
N THR A 121 -0.27 -5.46 -19.88
CA THR A 121 0.32 -5.98 -21.13
C THR A 121 1.83 -5.72 -21.22
N SER A 122 2.35 -4.83 -20.38
CA SER A 122 3.78 -4.47 -20.37
C SER A 122 4.64 -5.65 -19.90
N PRO A 123 5.72 -6.00 -20.64
CA PRO A 123 6.70 -6.97 -20.19
C PRO A 123 7.33 -6.61 -18.84
N ASN A 124 7.52 -5.31 -18.56
CA ASN A 124 8.07 -4.85 -17.28
C ASN A 124 7.11 -5.15 -16.13
N THR A 125 5.81 -4.94 -16.34
CA THR A 125 4.79 -5.28 -15.36
C THR A 125 4.72 -6.78 -15.13
N GLN A 126 4.74 -7.59 -16.19
CA GLN A 126 4.75 -9.05 -16.08
C GLN A 126 6.00 -9.58 -15.38
N ALA A 127 7.15 -8.92 -15.56
CA ALA A 127 8.41 -9.25 -14.92
C ALA A 127 8.41 -9.02 -13.39
N THR A 128 7.52 -8.16 -12.86
CA THR A 128 7.33 -8.03 -11.41
C THR A 128 6.77 -9.32 -10.79
N GLY A 129 6.05 -10.14 -11.56
CA GLY A 129 5.34 -11.32 -11.06
C GLY A 129 4.05 -11.01 -10.28
N ILE A 130 3.62 -9.74 -10.20
CA ILE A 130 2.43 -9.34 -9.44
C ILE A 130 1.17 -10.14 -9.85
N GLN A 131 1.05 -10.55 -11.11
CA GLN A 131 -0.10 -11.26 -11.66
C GLN A 131 -0.33 -12.66 -11.07
N VAL A 132 0.70 -13.28 -10.46
CA VAL A 132 0.59 -14.63 -9.88
C VAL A 132 0.36 -14.62 -8.37
N LEU A 133 0.27 -13.44 -7.75
CA LEU A 133 0.01 -13.34 -6.31
C LEU A 133 -1.38 -13.87 -5.97
N ASP A 134 -1.45 -14.59 -4.86
CA ASP A 134 -2.70 -15.08 -4.29
C ASP A 134 -2.73 -14.82 -2.77
N THR A 135 -3.94 -14.88 -2.25
CA THR A 135 -4.25 -14.66 -0.84
C THR A 135 -3.43 -15.58 0.07
N GLY A 136 -2.86 -15.02 1.13
CA GLY A 136 -2.07 -15.76 2.11
C GLY A 136 -0.57 -15.83 1.80
N MET A 137 -0.13 -15.45 0.59
CA MET A 137 1.29 -15.33 0.28
C MET A 137 1.92 -14.21 1.10
N VAL A 138 3.04 -14.49 1.76
CA VAL A 138 3.90 -13.47 2.39
C VAL A 138 4.93 -13.06 1.34
N VAL A 139 4.95 -11.79 1.00
CA VAL A 139 5.74 -11.25 -0.10
C VAL A 139 6.69 -10.17 0.39
N LYS A 140 7.86 -10.10 -0.23
CA LYS A 140 8.77 -8.96 -0.17
C LYS A 140 8.63 -8.16 -1.46
N VAL A 141 8.24 -6.90 -1.34
CA VAL A 141 7.98 -6.01 -2.47
C VAL A 141 8.95 -4.86 -2.40
N VAL A 142 9.63 -4.57 -3.52
CA VAL A 142 10.31 -3.30 -3.73
C VAL A 142 9.36 -2.41 -4.50
N GLY A 143 9.06 -1.24 -3.96
CA GLY A 143 8.15 -0.31 -4.61
C GLY A 143 8.39 1.12 -4.21
N ARG A 144 7.92 2.03 -5.07
CA ARG A 144 7.94 3.48 -4.83
C ARG A 144 6.61 3.91 -4.22
N VAL A 145 6.67 4.67 -3.14
CA VAL A 145 5.50 5.27 -2.48
C VAL A 145 4.98 6.44 -3.34
N GLU A 146 3.66 6.48 -3.61
CA GLU A 146 2.97 7.52 -4.40
C GLU A 146 1.55 7.81 -3.90
N GLU A 147 1.05 9.05 -4.05
CA GLU A 147 -0.26 9.47 -3.51
C GLU A 147 -1.27 9.58 -4.65
N PHE A 148 -2.49 9.09 -4.42
CA PHE A 148 -3.59 9.32 -5.35
C PHE A 148 -4.80 10.06 -4.72
N PRO A 149 -5.24 11.17 -5.31
CA PRO A 149 -4.60 11.89 -6.39
C PRO A 149 -3.41 12.71 -5.84
N ASN A 150 -2.33 12.78 -6.60
CA ASN A 150 -1.09 13.51 -6.26
C ASN A 150 -1.25 15.03 -6.05
N ALA A 151 -2.44 15.57 -6.32
CA ALA A 151 -2.81 16.97 -6.12
C ALA A 151 -3.84 17.16 -4.99
N SER A 152 -4.18 16.08 -4.26
CA SER A 152 -5.03 16.15 -3.07
C SER A 152 -4.19 16.02 -1.81
N SER A 153 -4.70 16.69 -0.79
CA SER A 153 -4.29 16.76 0.59
C SER A 153 -4.59 15.54 1.46
N THR A 154 -5.49 14.69 0.98
CA THR A 154 -6.03 13.49 1.64
C THR A 154 -5.99 12.35 0.64
N GLY A 155 -4.91 12.31 -0.15
CA GLY A 155 -4.74 11.28 -1.13
C GLY A 155 -4.41 9.95 -0.46
N TYR A 156 -4.62 8.92 -1.24
CA TYR A 156 -4.50 7.53 -0.89
C TYR A 156 -3.06 7.08 -1.07
N THR A 157 -2.46 6.44 -0.07
CA THR A 157 -1.07 6.01 -0.14
C THR A 157 -0.93 4.71 -0.93
N GLU A 158 -0.18 4.75 -2.02
CA GLU A 158 -0.01 3.64 -2.96
C GLU A 158 1.47 3.22 -3.10
N LEU A 159 1.72 1.94 -3.40
CA LEU A 159 3.06 1.40 -3.67
C LEU A 159 3.19 0.86 -5.10
N PHE A 160 4.02 1.49 -5.93
CA PHE A 160 4.24 1.06 -7.32
C PHE A 160 5.44 0.13 -7.47
N THR A 161 5.22 -1.08 -8.01
CA THR A 161 6.22 -2.18 -8.00
C THR A 161 7.07 -2.31 -9.27
N VAL A 162 6.82 -1.53 -10.33
CA VAL A 162 7.62 -1.59 -11.58
C VAL A 162 8.91 -0.80 -11.38
N ILE A 163 9.83 -1.38 -10.61
CA ILE A 163 11.10 -0.77 -10.20
C ILE A 163 12.27 -1.49 -10.86
N PRO A 164 13.08 -0.80 -11.70
CA PRO A 164 14.33 -1.35 -12.19
C PRO A 164 15.39 -1.35 -11.09
N ASP A 165 16.14 -2.43 -11.00
CA ASP A 165 17.29 -2.57 -10.12
C ASP A 165 18.40 -1.58 -10.53
N PRO A 166 19.02 -0.86 -9.58
CA PRO A 166 20.03 0.14 -9.90
C PRO A 166 21.30 -0.37 -10.56
N GLN A 167 21.65 -1.61 -10.29
CA GLN A 167 22.90 -2.21 -10.72
C GLN A 167 22.70 -2.93 -12.05
N THR A 168 21.55 -3.57 -12.24
CA THR A 168 21.30 -4.43 -13.40
C THR A 168 20.36 -3.82 -14.44
N GLY A 169 19.55 -2.82 -14.05
CA GLY A 169 18.48 -2.25 -14.88
C GLY A 169 17.30 -3.20 -15.12
N GLN A 170 17.34 -4.43 -14.58
CA GLN A 170 16.25 -5.39 -14.69
C GLN A 170 15.15 -5.08 -13.68
N ILE A 171 13.90 -5.42 -14.01
CA ILE A 171 12.79 -5.28 -13.07
C ILE A 171 13.02 -6.20 -11.87
N ILE A 172 12.86 -5.65 -10.67
CA ILE A 172 12.94 -6.40 -9.43
C ILE A 172 11.63 -7.20 -9.27
N PRO A 173 11.68 -8.54 -9.25
CA PRO A 173 10.49 -9.34 -9.03
C PRO A 173 10.03 -9.27 -7.58
N ILE A 174 8.72 -9.39 -7.37
CA ILE A 174 8.16 -9.62 -6.04
C ILE A 174 8.59 -11.01 -5.58
N GLU A 175 9.20 -11.09 -4.40
CA GLU A 175 9.67 -12.36 -3.84
C GLU A 175 8.58 -12.94 -2.92
N VAL A 176 8.18 -14.19 -3.17
CA VAL A 176 7.31 -14.95 -2.27
C VAL A 176 8.18 -15.60 -1.20
N LEU A 177 8.06 -15.13 0.04
CA LEU A 177 8.83 -15.60 1.20
C LEU A 177 8.20 -16.82 1.87
N ASP A 178 6.87 -16.86 1.92
CA ASP A 178 6.08 -17.90 2.60
C ASP A 178 4.65 -17.93 2.04
N TRP A 179 3.88 -18.97 2.36
CA TRP A 179 2.46 -19.06 2.05
C TRP A 179 1.68 -19.56 3.26
N LYS A 180 0.94 -18.65 3.89
CA LYS A 180 0.07 -18.98 5.02
C LYS A 180 -1.25 -19.57 4.54
N LEU A 181 -1.76 -20.55 5.29
CA LEU A 181 -3.06 -21.17 5.03
C LEU A 181 -4.23 -20.18 5.16
N SER A 182 -4.06 -19.13 5.96
CA SER A 182 -5.04 -18.08 6.20
C SER A 182 -4.40 -16.69 6.22
N ARG A 183 -5.22 -15.69 5.89
CA ARG A 183 -4.92 -14.26 6.11
C ARG A 183 -4.88 -13.96 7.61
N PRO A 184 -4.37 -12.78 8.01
CA PRO A 184 -4.61 -12.26 9.35
C PRO A 184 -6.11 -12.24 9.65
N GLU A 185 -6.48 -12.46 10.91
CA GLU A 185 -7.86 -12.29 11.36
C GLU A 185 -8.28 -10.82 11.14
N PRO A 186 -9.50 -10.57 10.64
CA PRO A 186 -9.97 -9.21 10.41
C PRO A 186 -10.17 -8.47 11.73
N VAL A 187 -9.90 -7.17 11.73
CA VAL A 187 -10.15 -6.30 12.89
C VAL A 187 -11.60 -5.82 12.87
N GLU A 188 -12.31 -5.93 14.00
CA GLU A 188 -13.66 -5.38 14.09
C GLU A 188 -13.62 -3.86 14.20
N VAL A 189 -14.27 -3.19 13.23
CA VAL A 189 -14.38 -1.72 13.16
C VAL A 189 -15.85 -1.34 13.06
N ARG A 190 -16.23 -0.21 13.69
CA ARG A 190 -17.60 0.32 13.61
C ARG A 190 -17.69 1.34 12.48
N VAL A 191 -18.86 1.45 11.85
CA VAL A 191 -19.12 2.50 10.86
C VAL A 191 -18.83 3.90 11.42
N SER A 192 -19.14 4.12 12.71
CA SER A 192 -18.86 5.38 13.43
C SER A 192 -17.37 5.72 13.56
N ASP A 193 -16.49 4.73 13.41
CA ASP A 193 -15.04 4.96 13.45
C ASP A 193 -14.56 5.55 12.13
N LEU A 194 -15.23 5.25 11.01
CA LEU A 194 -14.87 5.72 9.67
C LEU A 194 -15.59 7.01 9.29
N VAL A 195 -16.87 7.12 9.64
CA VAL A 195 -17.75 8.20 9.18
C VAL A 195 -18.79 8.56 10.23
N LYS A 196 -19.13 9.84 10.32
CA LYS A 196 -20.18 10.40 11.18
C LYS A 196 -21.26 11.06 10.33
N GLY A 197 -22.46 11.15 10.89
CA GLY A 197 -23.60 11.77 10.23
C GLY A 197 -24.23 10.88 9.15
N ASN A 198 -25.28 11.39 8.53
CA ASN A 198 -26.00 10.69 7.47
C ASN A 198 -25.72 11.38 6.13
N ALA A 199 -25.20 10.62 5.17
CA ALA A 199 -24.90 11.12 3.83
C ALA A 199 -26.13 11.72 3.12
N SER A 200 -27.35 11.27 3.45
CA SER A 200 -28.60 11.78 2.87
C SER A 200 -29.22 12.96 3.63
N ALA A 201 -28.66 13.35 4.78
CA ALA A 201 -29.17 14.47 5.57
C ALA A 201 -28.56 15.81 5.13
N THR A 202 -29.28 16.90 5.36
CA THR A 202 -28.75 18.26 5.17
C THR A 202 -27.50 18.44 6.05
N GLY A 203 -26.33 18.68 5.44
CA GLY A 203 -25.03 18.70 6.11
C GLY A 203 -24.12 17.52 5.78
N GLY A 204 -24.64 16.46 5.13
CA GLY A 204 -23.87 15.34 4.63
C GLY A 204 -23.25 14.44 5.71
N HIS A 205 -22.41 13.51 5.26
CA HIS A 205 -21.56 12.72 6.14
C HIS A 205 -20.20 13.42 6.32
N GLN A 206 -19.53 13.12 7.43
CA GLN A 206 -18.21 13.63 7.77
C GLN A 206 -17.26 12.45 7.99
N ILE A 207 -16.09 12.50 7.35
CA ILE A 207 -15.03 11.50 7.55
C ILE A 207 -14.52 11.64 8.98
N ASN A 208 -14.22 10.54 9.66
CA ASN A 208 -13.65 10.57 11.01
C ASN A 208 -12.16 10.25 10.95
N PHE A 209 -11.32 11.24 10.62
CA PHE A 209 -9.90 11.04 10.36
C PHE A 209 -9.17 10.47 11.59
N SER A 210 -9.43 11.01 12.78
CA SER A 210 -8.73 10.58 14.02
C SER A 210 -8.93 9.12 14.39
N ASN A 211 -10.03 8.49 13.96
CA ASN A 211 -10.33 7.10 14.31
C ASN A 211 -10.26 6.17 13.11
N GLY A 212 -10.62 6.66 11.92
CA GLY A 212 -10.86 5.86 10.74
C GLY A 212 -9.63 5.66 9.87
N GLU A 213 -8.76 6.68 9.76
CA GLU A 213 -7.64 6.69 8.83
C GLU A 213 -6.71 5.48 9.02
N GLN A 214 -6.50 5.07 10.27
CA GLN A 214 -5.64 3.93 10.60
C GLN A 214 -6.12 2.57 10.05
N TRP A 215 -7.33 2.51 9.50
CA TRP A 215 -7.92 1.30 8.94
C TRP A 215 -7.92 1.32 7.41
N GLU A 216 -7.34 2.34 6.77
CA GLU A 216 -7.07 2.34 5.34
C GLU A 216 -6.27 1.08 4.95
N ASP A 217 -6.74 0.36 3.93
CA ASP A 217 -6.15 -0.87 3.40
C ASP A 217 -6.02 -2.06 4.36
N VAL A 218 -6.50 -1.93 5.59
CA VAL A 218 -6.48 -2.99 6.59
C VAL A 218 -7.68 -3.93 6.39
N TYR A 219 -7.45 -5.24 6.54
CA TYR A 219 -8.53 -6.22 6.53
C TYR A 219 -9.39 -6.07 7.80
N VAL A 220 -10.59 -5.52 7.62
CA VAL A 220 -11.55 -5.27 8.69
C VAL A 220 -12.84 -6.07 8.52
N ILE A 221 -13.58 -6.22 9.62
CA ILE A 221 -14.95 -6.72 9.65
C ILE A 221 -15.86 -5.66 10.28
N ILE A 222 -16.96 -5.35 9.62
CA ILE A 222 -18.01 -4.49 10.16
C ILE A 222 -19.25 -5.34 10.35
N LYS A 223 -19.74 -5.42 11.59
CA LYS A 223 -20.88 -6.25 11.97
C LYS A 223 -22.14 -5.41 12.15
N ASN A 224 -23.30 -6.07 12.07
CA ASN A 224 -24.62 -5.46 12.29
C ASN A 224 -24.91 -4.28 11.36
N VAL A 225 -24.50 -4.41 10.09
CA VAL A 225 -24.74 -3.39 9.06
C VAL A 225 -25.81 -3.85 8.08
N SER A 226 -26.55 -2.88 7.54
CA SER A 226 -27.40 -3.10 6.37
C SER A 226 -26.72 -2.46 5.16
N VAL A 227 -26.54 -3.23 4.09
CA VAL A 227 -25.99 -2.72 2.83
C VAL A 227 -27.17 -2.39 1.92
N ILE A 228 -27.30 -1.12 1.57
CA ILE A 228 -28.31 -0.64 0.64
C ILE A 228 -27.59 -0.35 -0.66
N ASN A 229 -28.04 -0.96 -1.76
CA ASN A 229 -27.45 -0.64 -3.06
C ASN A 229 -27.84 0.79 -3.49
N ARG A 230 -27.17 1.31 -4.52
CA ARG A 230 -27.45 2.66 -5.03
C ARG A 230 -28.89 2.85 -5.57
N SER A 231 -29.60 1.76 -5.88
CA SER A 231 -31.01 1.79 -6.31
C SER A 231 -32.01 1.72 -5.14
N GLY A 232 -31.56 1.70 -3.88
CA GLY A 232 -32.42 1.66 -2.70
C GLY A 232 -32.96 0.26 -2.34
N THR A 233 -32.50 -0.79 -3.02
CA THR A 233 -32.87 -2.18 -2.70
C THR A 233 -31.96 -2.68 -1.59
N VAL A 234 -32.55 -3.10 -0.47
CA VAL A 234 -31.81 -3.72 0.64
C VAL A 234 -31.48 -5.16 0.24
N GLY A 235 -30.20 -5.45 0.06
CA GLY A 235 -29.71 -6.82 0.06
C GLY A 235 -29.48 -7.24 1.50
N ILE A 236 -30.14 -8.32 1.96
CA ILE A 236 -29.72 -9.00 3.17
C ILE A 236 -28.51 -9.85 2.76
N ILE A 237 -27.37 -9.64 3.41
CA ILE A 237 -26.20 -10.52 3.32
C ILE A 237 -26.24 -11.44 4.53
#